data_AF-A0A357NB75-F1
#
_entry.id   AF-A0A357NB75-F1
#
_cell.length_a   1.000
_cell.length_b   1.000
_cell.length_c   1.000
_cell.angle_alpha   90.00
_cell.angle_beta   90.00
_cell.angle_gamma   90.00
#
_symmetry.space_group_name_H-M   'P 1'
#
loop_
_entity.id
_entity.type
_entity.pdbx_description
1 polymer ?
#
loop_
_entity_poly.entity_id
_entity_poly.type
_entity_poly.pdbx_seq_one_letter_code
_entity_poly.pdbx_strand_id
1 'polypeptide(L)' 'DGNDNIFALYGNDGLYGGKGDDVLSGNSGNDILEGDEGNDYLFGGSGDDLLDGGAGNDILDGG' A
#
# COMPACT_ATOMS: atom_id res chain seq x y z
N ASP A 1 -4.65 -10.49 -8.56
CA ASP A 1 -5.35 -10.33 -9.85
C ASP A 1 -6.76 -9.85 -9.59
N GLY A 2 -6.93 -8.53 -9.65
CA GLY A 2 -8.17 -7.82 -9.36
C GLY A 2 -7.89 -6.61 -8.48
N ASN A 3 -8.83 -5.67 -8.46
CA ASN A 3 -8.76 -4.50 -7.60
C ASN A 3 -9.10 -4.88 -6.16
N ASP A 4 -8.12 -4.80 -5.27
CA ASP A 4 -8.20 -5.26 -3.89
C ASP A 4 -8.23 -4.09 -2.90
N ASN A 5 -8.72 -4.36 -1.68
CA ASN A 5 -8.69 -3.41 -0.57
C ASN A 5 -8.09 -4.11 0.65
N ILE A 6 -6.89 -3.70 1.06
CA ILE A 6 -6.06 -4.37 2.06
C ILE A 6 -5.73 -3.40 3.19
N PHE A 7 -6.00 -3.80 4.44
CA PHE A 7 -5.78 -2.97 5.64
C PHE A 7 -5.10 -3.81 6.73
N ALA A 8 -3.97 -3.35 7.26
CA ALA A 8 -3.16 -4.11 8.22
C ALA A 8 -3.38 -3.73 9.70
N LEU A 9 -3.95 -2.55 9.96
CA LEU A 9 -4.33 -2.02 11.27
C LEU A 9 -3.16 -1.69 12.21
N TYR A 10 -2.58 -2.68 12.89
CA TYR A 10 -1.56 -2.45 13.91
C TYR A 10 -0.41 -3.42 13.73
N GLY A 11 0.81 -2.90 13.77
CA GLY A 11 2.01 -3.70 13.65
C GLY A 11 2.87 -3.21 12.50
N ASN A 12 4.01 -3.87 12.30
CA ASN A 12 4.84 -3.64 11.14
C ASN A 12 4.46 -4.69 10.11
N ASP A 13 3.82 -4.27 9.04
CA ASP A 13 3.15 -5.14 8.09
C ASP A 13 3.74 -5.06 6.68
N GLY A 14 3.52 -6.11 5.90
CA GLY A 14 3.85 -6.18 4.49
C GLY A 14 2.58 -6.38 3.68
N LEU A 15 2.22 -5.42 2.83
CA LEU A 15 1.04 -5.45 1.97
C LEU A 15 1.49 -5.49 0.51
N TYR A 16 0.83 -6.32 -0.28
CA TYR A 16 1.07 -6.50 -1.71
C TYR A 16 -0.27 -6.51 -2.43
N GLY A 17 -0.50 -5.56 -3.33
CA GLY A 17 -1.72 -5.42 -4.15
C GLY A 17 -1.73 -6.39 -5.33
N GLY A 18 -0.65 -6.34 -6.12
CA GLY A 18 -0.49 -7.21 -7.28
C GLY A 18 -1.03 -6.53 -8.54
N LYS A 19 -1.85 -7.24 -9.32
CA LYS A 19 -2.44 -6.65 -10.53
C LYS A 19 -3.82 -6.08 -10.23
N GLY A 20 -4.08 -4.86 -10.65
CA GLY A 20 -5.38 -4.20 -10.48
C GLY A 20 -5.17 -2.79 -9.93
N ASP A 21 -6.21 -1.96 -9.93
CA ASP A 21 -6.15 -0.70 -9.19
C ASP A 21 -6.49 -0.98 -7.71
N ASP A 22 -5.47 -1.00 -6.85
CA ASP A 22 -5.56 -1.47 -5.47
C ASP A 22 -5.60 -0.34 -4.43
N VAL A 23 -6.11 -0.66 -3.24
CA VAL A 23 -6.07 0.22 -2.07
C VAL A 23 -5.38 -0.50 -0.91
N LEU A 24 -4.22 -0.01 -0.50
CA LEU A 24 -3.39 -0.58 0.57
C LEU A 24 -3.28 0.42 1.73
N SER A 25 -3.43 -0.05 2.98
CA SER A 25 -3.30 0.79 4.17
C SER A 25 -2.58 0.08 5.32
N GLY A 26 -1.38 0.58 5.67
CA GLY A 26 -0.56 0.09 6.78
C GLY A 26 -1.14 0.43 8.15
N ASN A 27 -1.67 1.65 8.28
CA ASN A 27 -2.24 2.24 9.50
C ASN A 27 -1.20 2.57 10.56
N SER A 28 -0.74 1.62 11.38
CA SER A 28 0.16 1.96 12.49
C SER A 28 1.28 0.97 12.67
N GLY A 29 2.51 1.47 12.68
CA GLY A 29 3.73 0.71 12.70
C GLY A 29 4.57 1.06 11.47
N ASN A 30 5.69 0.39 11.29
CA ASN A 30 6.58 0.63 10.16
C ASN A 30 6.28 -0.39 9.07
N ASP A 31 5.60 0.05 8.03
CA ASP A 31 4.98 -0.83 7.05
C ASP A 31 5.74 -0.86 5.71
N ILE A 32 5.52 -1.91 4.93
CA ILE A 32 5.95 -2.05 3.55
C ILE A 32 4.72 -2.27 2.69
N LEU A 33 4.42 -1.34 1.78
CA LEU A 33 3.29 -1.41 0.86
C LEU A 33 3.82 -1.46 -0.58
N GLU A 34 3.38 -2.45 -1.36
CA GLU A 34 3.73 -2.63 -2.77
C GLU A 34 2.47 -2.76 -3.64
N GLY A 35 2.28 -1.82 -4.58
CA GLY A 35 1.14 -1.76 -5.50
C GLY A 35 1.23 -2.77 -6.65
N ASP A 36 2.40 -2.84 -7.30
CA ASP A 36 2.70 -3.64 -8.50
C ASP A 36 2.09 -3.09 -9.81
N GLU A 37 1.10 -3.70 -10.46
CA GLU A 37 0.56 -3.23 -11.74
C GLU A 37 -0.82 -2.59 -11.55
N GLY A 38 -0.99 -1.29 -11.81
CA GLY A 38 -2.29 -0.63 -11.66
C GLY A 38 -2.16 0.86 -11.36
N ASN A 39 -3.28 1.55 -11.10
CA ASN A 39 -3.24 2.88 -10.50
C ASN A 39 -3.65 2.74 -9.03
N ASP A 40 -2.66 2.66 -8.16
CA ASP A 40 -2.88 2.26 -6.78
C ASP A 40 -3.01 3.43 -5.81
N TYR A 41 -3.65 3.18 -4.67
CA TYR A 41 -3.68 4.07 -3.52
C TYR A 41 -2.99 3.39 -2.33
N LEU A 42 -1.81 3.88 -1.97
CA LEU A 42 -1.03 3.37 -0.85
C LEU A 42 -1.02 4.40 0.28
N PHE A 43 -1.47 3.99 1.45
CA PHE A 43 -1.49 4.79 2.68
C PHE A 43 -0.61 4.14 3.74
N GLY A 44 0.58 4.70 4.01
CA GLY A 44 1.50 4.20 5.04
C GLY A 44 0.86 4.27 6.42
N GLY A 45 0.48 5.49 6.84
CA GLY A 45 -0.10 5.74 8.14
C GLY A 45 0.95 6.26 9.11
N SER A 46 0.91 5.86 10.37
CA SER A 46 1.88 6.31 11.35
C SER A 46 3.06 5.36 11.46
N GLY A 47 4.26 5.84 11.17
CA GLY A 47 5.50 5.07 11.33
C GLY A 47 6.53 5.49 10.30
N ASP A 48 7.64 4.77 10.25
CA ASP A 48 8.61 4.89 9.16
C ASP A 48 8.27 3.84 8.09
N ASP A 49 7.48 4.26 7.09
CA ASP A 49 6.93 3.37 6.07
C ASP A 49 7.75 3.35 4.78
N LEU A 50 7.67 2.24 4.04
CA LEU A 50 8.17 2.08 2.68
C LEU A 50 6.99 1.84 1.74
N LEU A 51 6.79 2.75 0.79
CA LEU A 51 5.73 2.65 -0.20
C LEU A 51 6.36 2.52 -1.60
N ASP A 52 6.02 1.45 -2.32
CA ASP A 52 6.34 1.25 -3.72
C ASP A 52 5.04 1.16 -4.53
N GLY A 53 4.75 2.18 -5.34
CA GLY A 53 3.56 2.19 -6.19
C GLY A 53 3.65 1.22 -7.37
N GLY A 54 4.85 0.78 -7.75
CA GLY A 54 5.01 -0.03 -8.96
C GLY A 54 4.74 0.74 -10.24
N ALA A 55 3.99 0.14 -11.16
CA ALA A 55 3.73 0.63 -12.50
C ALA A 55 2.29 1.16 -12.65
N GLY A 56 2.18 2.47 -12.78
CA GLY A 56 0.97 3.15 -13.23
C GLY A 56 0.95 4.58 -12.72
N ASN A 57 -0.25 5.14 -12.50
CA ASN A 57 -0.39 6.48 -11.92
C ASN A 57 -0.84 6.36 -10.47
N ASP A 58 0.12 6.18 -9.58
CA ASP A 58 -0.15 5.84 -8.19
C ASP A 58 -0.26 7.09 -7.31
N ILE A 59 -0.99 6.92 -6.21
CA ILE A 59 -1.09 7.90 -5.14
C ILE A 59 -0.51 7.28 -3.89
N LEU A 60 0.60 7.84 -3.43
CA LEU A 60 1.30 7.42 -2.22
C LEU A 60 1.16 8.51 -1.17
N ASP A 61 0.58 8.15 -0.03
CA ASP A 61 0.54 8.96 1.18
C ASP A 61 1.37 8.27 2.26
N GLY A 62 2.50 8.89 2.62
CA GLY A 62 3.44 8.34 3.60
C GLY A 62 3.06 8.60 5.05
N GLY A 63 2.01 9.37 5.34
CA GLY A 63 1.64 9.77 6.72
C GLY A 63 2.15 11.13 7.19
#